data_AF-A0A7J0DG70-F1
#
_entry.id   AF-A0A7J0DG70-F1
#
_cell.length_a   1.000
_cell.length_b   1.000
_cell.length_c   1.000
_cell.angle_alpha   90.00
_cell.angle_beta   90.00
_cell.angle_gamma   90.00
#
_symmetry.space_group_name_H-M   'P 1'
#
loop_
_entity.id
_entity.type
_entity.pdbx_description
1 polymer ?
#
loop_
_entity_poly.entity_id
_entity_poly.type
_entity_poly.pdbx_seq_one_letter_code
_entity_poly.pdbx_strand_id
1 'polypeptide(L)'
;MTKRSSEKLFKVLDIYETLRDVVPSMDDLFPEEIGNEIKSEASLTRSQLGESTVFIFCELENSIKADTGKMTVPGGAVHPLTRYTMNYLKYACEYKDTLEQIFREHQKIERADSGTGSDYDYNSHCGQNHNNHKVKQSPFALQINKVMDLLDTGLETKSKLYKDTSLSSLFMMNNGRYILQKIKGATEINDLMGDTWSRKRSSDLRQYHKNYQRETWGKLLSCLNHEGLSLNGKVVKPVLKEKFKSFNVMFDEIHRTQSTWVVSDEQLQSELRVSISSVVVPAYRSFLARFSQTFTPGRQTEKYVKYQPEDIETYIEELFDGNATATGRRRP
;
A
#
# COMPACT_ATOMS: atom_id res chain seq x y z
N MET A 1 -10.03 5.68 22.41
CA MET A 1 -10.18 4.46 23.22
C MET A 1 -10.34 3.29 22.27
N THR A 2 -9.37 2.37 22.24
CA THR A 2 -9.33 1.23 21.31
C THR A 2 -10.36 0.17 21.70
N LYS A 3 -11.30 -0.11 20.80
CA LYS A 3 -12.29 -1.20 20.92
C LYS A 3 -11.55 -2.54 21.03
N ARG A 4 -11.58 -3.14 22.23
CA ARG A 4 -10.92 -4.41 22.61
C ARG A 4 -11.62 -5.68 22.07
N SER A 5 -11.93 -5.74 20.77
CA SER A 5 -12.73 -6.84 20.20
C SER A 5 -11.94 -7.78 19.29
N SER A 6 -11.16 -7.24 18.37
CA SER A 6 -10.35 -8.00 17.40
C SER A 6 -9.34 -8.95 18.05
N GLU A 7 -8.63 -8.53 19.10
CA GLU A 7 -7.63 -9.36 19.80
C GLU A 7 -8.23 -10.63 20.43
N LYS A 8 -9.54 -10.68 20.61
CA LYS A 8 -10.24 -11.86 21.15
C LYS A 8 -10.49 -12.92 20.09
N LEU A 9 -10.42 -12.59 18.79
CA LEU A 9 -10.74 -13.50 17.70
C LEU A 9 -10.05 -14.85 17.88
N PHE A 10 -8.74 -14.86 18.04
CA PHE A 10 -7.95 -16.09 18.07
C PHE A 10 -8.33 -16.99 19.25
N LYS A 11 -8.55 -16.41 20.43
CA LYS A 11 -9.03 -17.16 21.60
C LYS A 11 -10.44 -17.72 21.40
N VAL A 12 -11.32 -16.97 20.73
CA VAL A 12 -12.68 -17.45 20.40
C VAL A 12 -12.59 -18.62 19.42
N LEU A 13 -11.69 -18.54 18.44
CA LEU A 13 -11.44 -19.62 17.48
C LEU A 13 -10.84 -20.86 18.16
N ASP A 14 -9.88 -20.71 19.07
CA ASP A 14 -9.30 -21.83 19.83
C ASP A 14 -10.38 -22.60 20.61
N ILE A 15 -11.30 -21.86 21.27
CA ILE A 15 -12.42 -22.47 22.00
C ILE A 15 -13.42 -23.13 21.03
N TYR A 16 -13.70 -22.48 19.90
CA TYR A 16 -14.58 -23.02 18.86
C TYR A 16 -14.05 -24.36 18.31
N GLU A 17 -12.76 -24.43 17.99
CA GLU A 17 -12.10 -25.65 17.51
C GLU A 17 -12.11 -26.74 18.57
N THR A 18 -11.78 -26.39 19.82
CA THR A 18 -11.83 -27.34 20.94
C THR A 18 -13.22 -27.95 21.10
N LEU A 19 -14.28 -27.13 21.04
CA LEU A 19 -15.66 -27.63 21.10
C LEU A 19 -16.01 -28.49 19.88
N ARG A 20 -15.62 -28.06 18.67
CA ARG A 20 -15.86 -28.83 17.42
C ARG A 20 -15.25 -30.23 17.51
N ASP A 21 -14.05 -30.34 18.05
CA ASP A 21 -13.27 -31.58 18.04
C ASP A 21 -13.66 -32.51 19.20
N VAL A 22 -14.13 -31.98 20.33
CA VAL A 22 -14.56 -32.78 21.50
C VAL A 22 -15.99 -33.28 21.36
N VAL A 23 -16.92 -32.52 20.75
CA VAL A 23 -18.35 -32.88 20.66
C VAL A 23 -18.61 -34.29 20.08
N PRO A 24 -17.91 -34.75 19.02
CA PRO A 24 -18.09 -36.11 18.49
C PRO A 24 -17.71 -37.20 19.50
N SER A 25 -16.69 -36.98 20.33
CA SER A 25 -16.20 -37.97 21.31
C SER A 25 -17.13 -38.16 22.51
N MET A 26 -18.15 -37.30 22.67
CA MET A 26 -19.10 -37.39 23.78
C MET A 26 -20.03 -38.62 23.68
N ASP A 27 -20.20 -39.19 22.47
CA ASP A 27 -20.98 -40.43 22.27
C ASP A 27 -20.40 -41.62 23.04
N ASP A 28 -19.08 -41.67 23.15
CA ASP A 28 -18.39 -42.79 23.79
C ASP A 28 -18.29 -42.65 25.32
N LEU A 29 -18.60 -41.46 25.85
CA LEU A 29 -18.34 -41.08 27.24
C LEU A 29 -19.59 -41.04 28.14
N PHE A 30 -20.77 -40.82 27.56
CA PHE A 30 -22.00 -40.60 28.32
C PHE A 30 -23.16 -41.50 27.84
N PRO A 31 -24.10 -41.86 28.73
CA PRO A 31 -25.36 -42.48 28.32
C PRO A 31 -26.11 -41.59 27.32
N GLU A 32 -26.81 -42.19 26.35
CA GLU A 32 -27.40 -41.53 25.18
C GLU A 32 -28.23 -40.26 25.52
N GLU A 33 -29.08 -40.33 26.54
CA GLU A 33 -29.92 -39.20 26.96
C GLU A 33 -29.10 -38.00 27.47
N ILE A 34 -28.11 -38.25 28.33
CA ILE A 34 -27.22 -37.21 28.90
C ILE A 34 -26.26 -36.69 27.82
N GLY A 35 -25.75 -37.59 26.98
CA GLY A 35 -24.88 -37.25 25.85
C GLY A 35 -25.56 -36.32 24.86
N ASN A 36 -26.83 -36.58 24.52
CA ASN A 36 -27.61 -35.74 23.60
C ASN A 36 -27.84 -34.32 24.15
N GLU A 37 -28.14 -34.17 25.44
CA GLU A 37 -28.31 -32.86 26.06
C GLU A 37 -27.00 -32.05 26.05
N ILE A 38 -25.89 -32.64 26.50
CA ILE A 38 -24.57 -31.97 26.51
C ILE A 38 -24.14 -31.59 25.10
N LYS A 39 -24.36 -32.46 24.11
CA LYS A 39 -24.06 -32.19 22.71
C LYS A 39 -24.87 -31.04 22.15
N SER A 40 -26.15 -30.96 22.51
CA SER A 40 -27.02 -29.85 22.08
C SER A 40 -26.51 -28.51 22.64
N GLU A 41 -26.14 -28.47 23.92
CA GLU A 41 -25.64 -27.27 24.58
C GLU A 41 -24.25 -26.86 24.06
N ALA A 42 -23.37 -27.83 23.85
CA ALA A 42 -22.05 -27.61 23.26
C ALA A 42 -22.16 -27.10 21.80
N SER A 43 -23.11 -27.63 21.03
CA SER A 43 -23.37 -27.18 19.66
C SER A 43 -23.96 -25.76 19.62
N LEU A 44 -24.85 -25.43 20.57
CA LEU A 44 -25.38 -24.07 20.75
C LEU A 44 -24.26 -23.09 21.09
N THR A 45 -23.42 -23.43 22.07
CA THR A 45 -22.26 -22.63 22.47
C THR A 45 -21.30 -22.42 21.29
N ARG A 46 -20.99 -23.48 20.53
CA ARG A 46 -20.15 -23.39 19.33
C ARG A 46 -20.76 -22.45 18.29
N SER A 47 -22.06 -22.50 18.08
CA SER A 47 -22.77 -21.62 17.13
C SER A 47 -22.67 -20.15 17.56
N GLN A 48 -22.87 -19.85 18.84
CA GLN A 48 -22.70 -18.51 19.41
C GLN A 48 -21.27 -17.96 19.29
N LEU A 49 -20.26 -18.82 19.44
CA LEU A 49 -18.85 -18.46 19.20
C LEU A 49 -18.59 -18.15 17.72
N GLY A 50 -19.23 -18.89 16.81
CA GLY A 50 -19.21 -18.63 15.38
C GLY A 50 -19.82 -17.26 15.03
N GLU A 51 -21.00 -16.94 15.59
CA GLU A 51 -21.63 -15.62 15.43
C GLU A 51 -20.77 -14.50 16.00
N SER A 52 -20.18 -14.71 17.19
CA SER A 52 -19.25 -13.77 17.81
C SER A 52 -18.05 -13.51 16.92
N THR A 53 -17.52 -14.54 16.25
CA THR A 53 -16.42 -14.43 15.28
C THR A 53 -16.81 -13.54 14.10
N VAL A 54 -17.98 -13.76 13.50
CA VAL A 54 -18.49 -12.92 12.40
C VAL A 54 -18.63 -11.46 12.86
N PHE A 55 -19.18 -11.25 14.06
CA PHE A 55 -19.32 -9.91 14.63
C PHE A 55 -17.98 -9.20 14.80
N ILE A 56 -16.92 -9.91 15.24
CA ILE A 56 -15.58 -9.34 15.35
C ILE A 56 -15.06 -8.85 13.99
N PHE A 57 -15.28 -9.59 12.90
CA PHE A 57 -14.94 -9.13 11.55
C PHE A 57 -15.74 -7.90 11.13
N CYS A 58 -17.05 -7.85 11.43
CA CYS A 58 -17.87 -6.65 11.20
C CYS A 58 -17.34 -5.43 11.99
N GLU A 59 -16.88 -5.63 13.23
CA GLU A 59 -16.26 -4.56 14.00
C GLU A 59 -14.93 -4.10 13.43
N LEU A 60 -14.11 -5.00 12.89
CA LEU A 60 -12.89 -4.65 12.16
C LEU A 60 -13.22 -3.77 10.96
N GLU A 61 -14.18 -4.18 10.12
CA GLU A 61 -14.63 -3.38 8.98
C GLU A 61 -15.08 -1.98 9.39
N ASN A 62 -15.89 -1.89 10.45
CA ASN A 62 -16.40 -0.62 10.96
C ASN A 62 -15.27 0.24 11.53
N SER A 63 -14.27 -0.36 12.17
CA SER A 63 -13.08 0.35 12.63
C SER A 63 -12.26 0.93 11.48
N ILE A 64 -12.14 0.20 10.37
CA ILE A 64 -11.45 0.68 9.15
C ILE A 64 -12.24 1.85 8.54
N LYS A 65 -13.57 1.70 8.40
CA LYS A 65 -14.45 2.76 7.88
C LYS A 65 -14.45 4.02 8.75
N ALA A 66 -14.38 3.86 10.07
CA ALA A 66 -14.39 4.95 11.03
C ALA A 66 -13.05 5.72 11.09
N ASP A 67 -11.98 5.19 10.50
CA ASP A 67 -10.66 5.81 10.45
C ASP A 67 -10.63 7.01 9.46
N THR A 68 -11.39 8.05 9.81
CA THR A 68 -11.59 9.30 9.05
C THR A 68 -10.63 10.41 9.47
N GLY A 69 -9.54 10.05 10.17
CA GLY A 69 -8.55 10.99 10.68
C GLY A 69 -8.06 11.94 9.57
N LYS A 70 -8.16 13.26 9.82
CA LYS A 70 -7.72 14.30 8.88
C LYS A 70 -6.20 14.48 8.82
N MET A 71 -5.46 13.80 9.67
CA MET A 71 -4.01 13.91 9.75
C MET A 71 -3.36 12.97 8.74
N THR A 72 -2.49 13.51 7.91
CA THR A 72 -1.62 12.73 7.04
C THR A 72 -0.51 12.05 7.85
N VAL A 73 0.05 10.97 7.31
CA VAL A 73 1.22 10.32 7.92
C VAL A 73 2.46 11.14 7.55
N PRO A 74 3.23 11.64 8.53
CA PRO A 74 4.45 12.40 8.25
C PRO A 74 5.39 11.62 7.32
N GLY A 75 5.97 12.30 6.33
CA GLY A 75 6.88 11.70 5.36
C GLY A 75 6.26 10.67 4.42
N GLY A 76 4.93 10.44 4.46
CA GLY A 76 4.25 9.47 3.59
C GLY A 76 4.51 8.01 3.98
N ALA A 77 4.94 7.73 5.21
CA ALA A 77 5.23 6.38 5.66
C ALA A 77 4.01 5.44 5.66
N VAL A 78 4.25 4.14 5.91
CA VAL A 78 3.18 3.14 6.03
C VAL A 78 2.20 3.53 7.14
N HIS A 79 0.91 3.52 6.83
CA HIS A 79 -0.13 3.90 7.76
C HIS A 79 -0.28 2.86 8.90
N PRO A 80 -0.45 3.28 10.17
CA PRO A 80 -0.60 2.35 11.29
C PRO A 80 -1.75 1.35 11.11
N LEU A 81 -2.90 1.80 10.60
CA LEU A 81 -4.04 0.93 10.27
C LEU A 81 -3.64 -0.17 9.26
N THR A 82 -2.84 0.15 8.25
CA THR A 82 -2.36 -0.86 7.29
C THR A 82 -1.51 -1.92 7.97
N ARG A 83 -0.61 -1.52 8.88
CA ARG A 83 0.20 -2.47 9.66
C ARG A 83 -0.67 -3.37 10.52
N TYR A 84 -1.62 -2.77 11.23
CA TYR A 84 -2.55 -3.47 12.10
C TYR A 84 -3.42 -4.46 11.32
N THR A 85 -4.10 -4.01 10.26
CA THR A 85 -4.98 -4.85 9.45
C THR A 85 -4.22 -5.99 8.80
N MET A 86 -3.04 -5.75 8.20
CA MET A 86 -2.29 -6.83 7.57
C MET A 86 -1.75 -7.85 8.57
N ASN A 87 -1.32 -7.42 9.76
CA ASN A 87 -0.91 -8.36 10.80
C ASN A 87 -2.10 -9.17 11.30
N TYR A 88 -3.26 -8.53 11.49
CA TYR A 88 -4.50 -9.20 11.89
C TYR A 88 -4.93 -10.26 10.86
N LEU A 89 -4.98 -9.90 9.57
CA LEU A 89 -5.39 -10.82 8.51
C LEU A 89 -4.39 -11.97 8.34
N LYS A 90 -3.09 -11.71 8.51
CA LYS A 90 -2.07 -12.76 8.52
C LYS A 90 -2.43 -13.85 9.53
N TYR A 91 -2.66 -13.48 10.79
CA TYR A 91 -3.01 -14.45 11.84
C TYR A 91 -4.39 -15.06 11.63
N ALA A 92 -5.38 -14.31 11.13
CA ALA A 92 -6.69 -14.86 10.82
C ALA A 92 -6.61 -15.98 9.76
N CYS A 93 -5.74 -15.83 8.77
CA CYS A 93 -5.55 -16.85 7.73
C CYS A 93 -4.91 -18.15 8.25
N GLU A 94 -4.29 -18.17 9.44
CA GLU A 94 -3.84 -19.42 10.08
C GLU A 94 -5.04 -20.30 10.49
N TYR A 95 -6.21 -19.69 10.74
CA TYR A 95 -7.47 -20.37 11.07
C TYR A 95 -8.40 -20.51 9.84
N LYS A 96 -7.83 -20.57 8.63
CA LYS A 96 -8.58 -20.52 7.37
C LYS A 96 -9.73 -21.52 7.31
N ASP A 97 -9.49 -22.79 7.66
CA ASP A 97 -10.50 -23.84 7.52
C ASP A 97 -11.66 -23.65 8.52
N THR A 98 -11.34 -23.27 9.74
CA THR A 98 -12.32 -22.96 10.79
C THR A 98 -13.14 -21.72 10.42
N LEU A 99 -12.50 -20.67 9.92
CA LEU A 99 -13.19 -19.47 9.45
C LEU A 99 -14.08 -19.76 8.22
N GLU A 100 -13.60 -20.59 7.29
CA GLU A 100 -14.39 -21.04 6.15
C GLU A 100 -15.66 -21.79 6.59
N GLN A 101 -15.55 -22.63 7.62
CA GLN A 101 -16.71 -23.29 8.22
C GLN A 101 -17.67 -22.28 8.85
N ILE A 102 -17.17 -21.39 9.72
CA ILE A 102 -17.98 -20.39 10.43
C ILE A 102 -18.74 -19.50 9.44
N PHE A 103 -18.07 -18.93 8.45
CA PHE A 103 -18.72 -18.06 7.47
C PHE A 103 -19.71 -18.82 6.58
N ARG A 104 -19.47 -20.10 6.30
CA ARG A 104 -20.43 -20.94 5.56
C ARG A 104 -21.67 -21.27 6.40
N GLU A 105 -21.51 -21.55 7.69
CA GLU A 105 -22.62 -21.75 8.63
C GLU A 105 -23.45 -20.46 8.74
N HIS A 106 -22.82 -19.30 8.93
CA HIS A 106 -23.48 -18.01 9.02
C HIS A 106 -24.29 -17.67 7.75
N GLN A 107 -23.71 -17.85 6.55
CA GLN A 107 -24.45 -17.62 5.30
C GLN A 107 -25.68 -18.51 5.13
N LYS A 108 -25.67 -19.74 5.68
CA LYS A 108 -26.85 -20.61 5.64
C LYS A 108 -27.96 -20.11 6.57
N ILE A 109 -27.58 -19.60 7.74
CA ILE A 109 -28.51 -19.04 8.73
C ILE A 109 -29.16 -17.77 8.17
N GLU A 110 -28.38 -16.82 7.64
CA GLU A 110 -28.93 -15.59 7.03
C GLU A 110 -29.90 -15.88 5.88
N ARG A 111 -29.64 -16.92 5.08
CA ARG A 111 -30.53 -17.36 3.99
C ARG A 111 -31.80 -18.06 4.48
N ALA A 112 -31.76 -18.69 5.66
CA ALA A 112 -32.93 -19.33 6.25
C ALA A 112 -33.86 -18.28 6.89
N ASP A 113 -33.29 -17.24 7.51
CA ASP A 113 -34.04 -16.15 8.14
C ASP A 113 -34.59 -15.15 7.11
N SER A 114 -33.87 -14.97 6.00
CA SER A 114 -34.37 -14.24 4.83
C SER A 114 -35.29 -15.14 4.03
N GLY A 115 -36.58 -15.22 4.39
CA GLY A 115 -37.61 -16.01 3.66
C GLY A 115 -37.82 -15.67 2.17
N THR A 116 -36.96 -14.81 1.61
CA THR A 116 -36.78 -14.59 0.18
C THR A 116 -35.41 -15.13 -0.22
N GLY A 117 -35.38 -16.17 -1.06
CA GLY A 117 -34.19 -16.62 -1.78
C GLY A 117 -33.71 -15.54 -2.76
N SER A 118 -33.27 -14.41 -2.22
CA SER A 118 -32.74 -13.28 -2.97
C SER A 118 -31.26 -13.50 -3.17
N ASP A 119 -30.91 -13.82 -4.42
CA ASP A 119 -29.57 -13.60 -4.98
C ASP A 119 -29.26 -12.09 -4.86
N TYR A 120 -28.82 -11.65 -3.67
CA TYR A 120 -28.10 -10.39 -3.56
C TYR A 120 -26.68 -10.65 -4.06
N ASP A 121 -26.57 -10.68 -5.39
CA ASP A 121 -25.33 -10.74 -6.14
C ASP A 121 -24.55 -9.45 -5.85
N TYR A 122 -23.55 -9.52 -4.96
CA TYR A 122 -22.56 -8.45 -4.78
C TYR A 122 -21.60 -8.47 -5.97
N ASN A 123 -22.13 -8.20 -7.17
CA ASN A 123 -21.38 -8.07 -8.40
C ASN A 123 -21.28 -6.58 -8.74
N SER A 124 -20.26 -5.92 -8.18
CA SER A 124 -19.84 -4.61 -8.67
C SER A 124 -18.67 -4.78 -9.64
N HIS A 125 -19.00 -4.66 -10.93
CA HIS A 125 -18.17 -4.09 -12.00
C HIS A 125 -16.72 -4.58 -12.12
N CYS A 126 -16.53 -5.73 -12.78
CA CYS A 126 -15.46 -5.84 -13.78
C CYS A 126 -15.83 -6.83 -14.89
N GLY A 127 -15.93 -6.33 -16.13
CA GLY A 127 -15.80 -7.04 -17.41
C GLY A 127 -16.55 -8.36 -17.61
N GLN A 128 -17.62 -8.31 -18.40
CA GLN A 128 -18.19 -9.50 -19.04
C GLN A 128 -17.13 -10.30 -19.81
N ASN A 129 -17.02 -11.59 -19.51
CA ASN A 129 -16.88 -12.63 -20.53
C ASN A 129 -17.32 -13.98 -19.95
N HIS A 130 -18.32 -14.57 -20.59
CA HIS A 130 -18.90 -15.86 -20.25
C HIS A 130 -17.89 -17.01 -20.38
N ASN A 131 -17.76 -17.83 -19.34
CA ASN A 131 -17.78 -19.29 -19.47
C ASN A 131 -18.02 -19.99 -18.13
N ASN A 132 -18.82 -21.06 -18.22
CA ASN A 132 -19.31 -21.92 -17.14
C ASN A 132 -18.21 -22.47 -16.23
N HIS A 133 -18.14 -21.93 -15.01
CA HIS A 133 -17.95 -22.62 -13.72
C HIS A 133 -18.04 -21.51 -12.67
N LYS A 134 -19.24 -21.22 -12.13
CA LYS A 134 -19.36 -20.38 -10.92
C LYS A 134 -18.68 -21.16 -9.79
N VAL A 135 -17.36 -21.08 -9.68
CA VAL A 135 -16.62 -21.51 -8.51
C VAL A 135 -17.26 -20.75 -7.37
N LYS A 136 -17.99 -21.46 -6.49
CA LYS A 136 -18.55 -20.85 -5.28
C LYS A 136 -17.36 -20.26 -4.53
N GLN A 137 -17.22 -18.93 -4.55
CA GLN A 137 -16.14 -18.26 -3.84
C GLN A 137 -16.27 -18.61 -2.36
N SER A 138 -15.13 -18.91 -1.75
CA SER A 138 -15.03 -19.17 -0.31
C SER A 138 -15.64 -17.98 0.46
N PRO A 139 -16.62 -18.21 1.36
CA PRO A 139 -17.20 -17.15 2.19
C PRO A 139 -16.14 -16.40 3.00
N PHE A 140 -15.09 -17.09 3.46
CA PHE A 140 -13.98 -16.44 4.13
C PHE A 140 -13.16 -15.57 3.15
N ALA A 141 -12.90 -16.04 1.93
CA ALA A 141 -12.25 -15.24 0.89
C ALA A 141 -13.01 -13.94 0.59
N LEU A 142 -14.34 -14.01 0.49
CA LEU A 142 -15.20 -12.83 0.33
C LEU A 142 -15.03 -11.85 1.48
N GLN A 143 -15.00 -12.35 2.72
CA GLN A 143 -14.78 -11.51 3.89
C GLN A 143 -13.41 -10.82 3.88
N ILE A 144 -12.34 -11.56 3.53
CA ILE A 144 -10.99 -10.98 3.45
C ILE A 144 -10.91 -9.92 2.33
N ASN A 145 -11.45 -10.21 1.15
CA ASN A 145 -11.51 -9.24 0.05
C ASN A 145 -12.23 -7.95 0.47
N LYS A 146 -13.35 -8.07 1.19
CA LYS A 146 -14.10 -6.90 1.70
C LYS A 146 -13.26 -6.07 2.67
N VAL A 147 -12.52 -6.69 3.59
CA VAL A 147 -11.61 -5.96 4.50
C VAL A 147 -10.50 -5.26 3.72
N MET A 148 -9.94 -5.91 2.70
CA MET A 148 -8.90 -5.36 1.82
C MET A 148 -9.40 -4.16 1.02
N ASP A 149 -10.60 -4.25 0.42
CA ASP A 149 -11.22 -3.16 -0.34
C ASP A 149 -11.52 -1.94 0.54
N LEU A 150 -11.95 -2.17 1.79
CA LEU A 150 -12.15 -1.10 2.77
C LEU A 150 -10.84 -0.43 3.16
N LEU A 151 -9.77 -1.21 3.34
CA LEU A 151 -8.45 -0.67 3.62
C LEU A 151 -7.94 0.18 2.44
N ASP A 152 -8.09 -0.30 1.21
CA ASP A 152 -7.69 0.44 0.01
C ASP A 152 -8.48 1.75 -0.13
N THR A 153 -9.79 1.70 0.03
CA THR A 153 -10.65 2.90 0.00
C THR A 153 -10.26 3.92 1.07
N GLY A 154 -9.93 3.44 2.28
CA GLY A 154 -9.43 4.26 3.38
C GLY A 154 -8.09 4.92 3.04
N LEU A 155 -7.16 4.16 2.46
CA LEU A 155 -5.86 4.66 2.02
C LEU A 155 -5.97 5.69 0.90
N GLU A 156 -6.84 5.46 -0.09
CA GLU A 156 -7.12 6.41 -1.16
C GLU A 156 -7.74 7.71 -0.65
N THR A 157 -8.62 7.61 0.34
CA THR A 157 -9.21 8.80 0.97
C THR A 157 -8.13 9.61 1.70
N LYS A 158 -7.21 8.93 2.39
CA LYS A 158 -6.09 9.57 3.09
C LYS A 158 -5.03 10.13 2.17
N SER A 159 -4.76 9.47 1.05
CA SER A 159 -3.79 9.96 0.07
C SER A 159 -4.22 11.30 -0.54
N LYS A 160 -5.53 11.56 -0.64
CA LYS A 160 -6.09 12.84 -1.09
C LYS A 160 -5.92 14.00 -0.10
N LEU A 161 -5.53 13.71 1.16
CA LEU A 161 -5.29 14.75 2.18
C LEU A 161 -3.90 15.39 2.04
N TYR A 162 -2.97 14.77 1.31
CA TYR A 162 -1.66 15.37 1.05
C TYR A 162 -1.79 16.51 0.03
N LYS A 163 -1.22 17.66 0.36
CA LYS A 163 -1.15 18.81 -0.56
C LYS A 163 -0.25 18.53 -1.78
N ASP A 164 0.81 17.75 -1.57
CA ASP A 164 1.74 17.35 -2.61
C ASP A 164 1.31 15.99 -3.20
N THR A 165 0.93 16.00 -4.48
CA THR A 165 0.55 14.80 -5.25
C THR A 165 1.67 13.77 -5.35
N SER A 166 2.93 14.21 -5.34
CA SER A 166 4.10 13.32 -5.36
C SER A 166 4.22 12.57 -4.04
N LEU A 167 4.01 13.25 -2.92
CA LEU A 167 3.98 12.63 -1.59
C LEU A 167 2.76 11.71 -1.42
N SER A 168 1.61 12.09 -1.99
CA SER A 168 0.42 11.22 -2.07
C SER A 168 0.72 9.90 -2.80
N SER A 169 1.42 9.98 -3.94
CA SER A 169 1.85 8.80 -4.70
C SER A 169 2.84 7.95 -3.91
N LEU A 170 3.79 8.56 -3.20
CA LEU A 170 4.75 7.86 -2.34
C LEU A 170 4.04 7.14 -1.19
N PHE A 171 3.07 7.78 -0.55
CA PHE A 171 2.24 7.17 0.49
C PHE A 171 1.51 5.93 -0.02
N MET A 172 0.92 5.99 -1.22
CA MET A 172 0.27 4.82 -1.84
C MET A 172 1.28 3.72 -2.16
N MET A 173 2.49 4.07 -2.62
CA MET A 173 3.56 3.09 -2.86
C MET A 173 4.01 2.39 -1.57
N ASN A 174 4.27 3.13 -0.50
CA ASN A 174 4.68 2.57 0.79
C ASN A 174 3.65 1.57 1.33
N ASN A 175 2.38 1.97 1.36
CA ASN A 175 1.32 1.10 1.87
C ASN A 175 1.08 -0.10 0.95
N GLY A 176 1.01 0.12 -0.37
CA GLY A 176 0.80 -0.96 -1.33
C GLY A 176 1.95 -1.98 -1.36
N ARG A 177 3.21 -1.54 -1.23
CA ARG A 177 4.39 -2.42 -1.16
C ARG A 177 4.36 -3.24 0.13
N TYR A 178 4.08 -2.60 1.27
CA TYR A 178 3.95 -3.30 2.55
C TYR A 178 2.86 -4.38 2.51
N ILE A 179 1.67 -4.05 1.98
CA ILE A 179 0.57 -5.01 1.83
C ILE A 179 0.99 -6.18 0.94
N LEU A 180 1.58 -5.88 -0.23
CA LEU A 180 2.02 -6.90 -1.20
C LEU A 180 3.05 -7.86 -0.59
N GLN A 181 4.03 -7.33 0.16
CA GLN A 181 5.02 -8.15 0.86
C GLN A 181 4.40 -9.01 1.96
N LYS A 182 3.47 -8.46 2.74
CA LYS A 182 2.77 -9.22 3.78
C LYS A 182 1.95 -10.38 3.20
N ILE A 183 1.30 -10.16 2.06
CA ILE A 183 0.56 -11.22 1.38
C ILE A 183 1.52 -12.26 0.82
N LYS A 184 2.54 -11.86 0.07
CA LYS A 184 3.53 -12.80 -0.50
C LYS A 184 4.33 -13.57 0.56
N GLY A 185 4.49 -13.02 1.75
CA GLY A 185 5.22 -13.63 2.85
C GLY A 185 4.42 -14.64 3.69
N ALA A 186 3.12 -14.82 3.42
CA ALA A 186 2.27 -15.77 4.12
C ALA A 186 1.42 -16.56 3.12
N THR A 187 1.64 -17.87 3.04
CA THR A 187 1.06 -18.74 2.00
C THR A 187 -0.45 -18.73 2.03
N GLU A 188 -1.05 -18.77 3.22
CA GLU A 188 -2.49 -18.91 3.43
C GLU A 188 -3.28 -17.73 2.86
N ILE A 189 -2.80 -16.50 3.09
CA ILE A 189 -3.41 -15.28 2.53
C ILE A 189 -3.04 -15.10 1.06
N ASN A 190 -1.83 -15.49 0.63
CA ASN A 190 -1.44 -15.42 -0.77
C ASN A 190 -2.34 -16.29 -1.66
N ASP A 191 -2.60 -17.52 -1.24
CA ASP A 191 -3.48 -18.45 -1.93
C ASP A 191 -4.93 -17.96 -1.98
N LEU A 192 -5.38 -17.29 -0.90
CA LEU A 192 -6.72 -16.73 -0.81
C LEU A 192 -6.94 -15.54 -1.75
N MET A 193 -5.96 -14.64 -1.84
CA MET A 193 -6.02 -13.45 -2.69
C MET A 193 -5.76 -13.78 -4.18
N GLY A 194 -4.87 -14.74 -4.43
CA GLY A 194 -4.52 -15.22 -5.76
C GLY A 194 -3.66 -14.27 -6.58
N ASP A 195 -3.12 -14.81 -7.68
CA ASP A 195 -2.18 -14.09 -8.54
C ASP A 195 -2.76 -12.83 -9.18
N THR A 196 -4.04 -12.85 -9.55
CA THR A 196 -4.71 -11.73 -10.24
C THR A 196 -4.68 -10.48 -9.38
N TRP A 197 -4.93 -10.62 -8.08
CA TRP A 197 -4.83 -9.51 -7.13
C TRP A 197 -3.39 -8.99 -7.03
N SER A 198 -2.41 -9.89 -6.93
CA SER A 198 -0.98 -9.54 -6.87
C SER A 198 -0.51 -8.79 -8.12
N ARG A 199 -0.98 -9.19 -9.32
CA ARG A 199 -0.70 -8.51 -10.58
C ARG A 199 -1.32 -7.12 -10.64
N LYS A 200 -2.58 -6.97 -10.22
CA LYS A 200 -3.28 -5.68 -10.12
C LYS A 200 -2.52 -4.73 -9.20
N ARG A 201 -2.23 -5.15 -7.97
CA ARG A 201 -1.48 -4.36 -6.99
C ARG A 201 -0.11 -3.93 -7.52
N SER A 202 0.61 -4.84 -8.18
CA SER A 202 1.90 -4.51 -8.79
C SER A 202 1.76 -3.47 -9.91
N SER A 203 0.65 -3.49 -10.65
CA SER A 203 0.34 -2.48 -11.67
C SER A 203 0.05 -1.12 -11.05
N ASP A 204 -0.74 -1.08 -9.98
CA ASP A 204 -1.06 0.16 -9.27
C ASP A 204 0.21 0.81 -8.72
N LEU A 205 1.11 0.01 -8.11
CA LEU A 205 2.41 0.48 -7.63
C LEU A 205 3.26 1.12 -8.76
N ARG A 206 3.30 0.49 -9.94
CA ARG A 206 3.99 1.08 -11.10
C ARG A 206 3.34 2.38 -11.55
N GLN A 207 2.01 2.49 -11.47
CA GLN A 207 1.31 3.71 -11.83
C GLN A 207 1.60 4.85 -10.84
N TYR A 208 1.61 4.58 -9.53
CA TYR A 208 2.01 5.57 -8.53
C TYR A 208 3.47 6.01 -8.71
N HIS A 209 4.38 5.09 -9.04
CA HIS A 209 5.77 5.43 -9.36
C HIS A 209 5.85 6.38 -10.56
N LYS A 210 5.19 6.05 -11.68
CA LYS A 210 5.13 6.92 -12.86
C LYS A 210 4.55 8.30 -12.55
N ASN A 211 3.50 8.36 -11.73
CA ASN A 211 2.90 9.62 -11.31
C ASN A 211 3.89 10.45 -10.49
N TYR A 212 4.51 9.87 -9.45
CA TYR A 212 5.55 10.53 -8.67
C TYR A 212 6.67 11.10 -9.55
N GLN A 213 7.19 10.30 -10.49
CA GLN A 213 8.26 10.73 -11.38
C GLN A 213 7.84 11.93 -12.25
N ARG A 214 6.65 11.86 -12.85
CA ARG A 214 6.14 12.93 -13.69
C ARG A 214 5.91 14.23 -12.92
N GLU A 215 5.24 14.14 -11.76
CA GLU A 215 4.86 15.32 -10.98
C GLU A 215 6.07 16.01 -10.33
N THR A 216 7.05 15.23 -9.84
CA THR A 216 8.28 15.79 -9.24
C THR A 216 9.30 16.18 -10.30
N TRP A 217 9.72 15.24 -11.15
CA TRP A 217 10.92 15.38 -11.97
C TRP A 217 10.62 15.92 -13.37
N GLY A 218 9.36 15.87 -13.83
CA GLY A 218 8.99 16.36 -15.16
C GLY A 218 9.30 17.86 -15.37
N LYS A 219 9.02 18.71 -14.38
CA LYS A 219 9.33 20.15 -14.45
C LYS A 219 10.83 20.43 -14.38
N LEU A 220 11.56 19.65 -13.59
CA LEU A 220 13.02 19.75 -13.51
C LEU A 220 13.67 19.35 -14.84
N LEU A 221 13.21 18.26 -15.46
CA LEU A 221 13.70 17.79 -16.76
C LEU A 221 13.36 18.77 -17.89
N SER A 222 12.25 19.51 -17.81
CA SER A 222 11.93 20.53 -18.83
C SER A 222 12.92 21.70 -18.83
N CYS A 223 13.59 21.99 -17.70
CA CYS A 223 14.69 22.97 -17.69
C CYS A 223 15.90 22.51 -18.52
N LEU A 224 16.06 21.21 -18.71
CA LEU A 224 17.16 20.62 -19.48
C LEU A 224 16.81 20.44 -20.97
N ASN A 225 15.63 20.88 -21.41
CA ASN A 225 15.26 20.83 -22.81
C ASN A 225 16.03 21.89 -23.65
N HIS A 226 16.13 21.62 -24.96
CA HIS A 226 16.86 22.45 -25.92
C HIS A 226 16.03 23.60 -26.51
N GLU A 227 14.75 23.67 -26.15
CA GLU A 227 13.80 24.59 -26.75
C GLU A 227 14.10 26.04 -26.35
N GLY A 228 14.07 26.95 -27.33
CA GLY A 228 14.38 28.37 -27.13
C GLY A 228 15.84 28.69 -26.80
N LEU A 229 16.73 27.69 -26.72
CA LEU A 229 18.14 27.89 -26.38
C LEU A 229 19.02 28.31 -27.55
N SER A 230 18.56 28.12 -28.78
CA SER A 230 19.31 28.49 -29.98
C SER A 230 18.45 29.29 -30.94
N LEU A 231 18.95 30.46 -31.35
CA LEU A 231 18.38 31.26 -32.43
C LEU A 231 19.47 31.39 -33.50
N ASN A 232 19.16 30.95 -34.73
CA ASN A 232 20.11 30.95 -35.86
C ASN A 232 21.46 30.30 -35.53
N GLY A 233 21.44 29.16 -34.81
CA GLY A 233 22.65 28.42 -34.41
C GLY A 233 23.47 29.05 -33.28
N LYS A 234 23.06 30.21 -32.74
CA LYS A 234 23.71 30.87 -31.61
C LYS A 234 22.94 30.64 -30.31
N VAL A 235 23.68 30.34 -29.25
CA VAL A 235 23.10 30.12 -27.91
C VAL A 235 22.57 31.43 -27.33
N VAL A 236 21.31 31.43 -26.91
CA VAL A 236 20.66 32.57 -26.25
C VAL A 236 21.07 32.59 -24.77
N LYS A 237 22.21 33.24 -24.47
CA LYS A 237 22.83 33.23 -23.12
C LYS A 237 21.87 33.59 -21.97
N PRO A 238 20.96 34.58 -22.09
CA PRO A 238 20.00 34.88 -21.02
C PRO A 238 19.07 33.70 -20.69
N VAL A 239 18.53 33.04 -21.72
CA VAL A 239 17.63 31.87 -21.56
C VAL A 239 18.40 30.69 -20.95
N LEU A 240 19.64 30.46 -21.38
CA LEU A 240 20.50 29.42 -20.82
C LEU A 240 20.77 29.65 -19.33
N LYS A 241 21.12 30.88 -18.95
CA LYS A 241 21.35 31.27 -17.55
C LYS A 241 20.11 31.03 -16.69
N GLU A 242 18.93 31.32 -17.23
CA GLU A 242 17.68 31.11 -16.52
C GLU A 242 17.36 29.63 -16.33
N LYS A 243 17.57 28.79 -17.37
CA LYS A 243 17.39 27.34 -17.25
C LYS A 243 18.30 26.72 -16.17
N PHE A 244 19.57 27.10 -16.12
CA PHE A 244 20.48 26.63 -15.05
C PHE A 244 20.03 27.09 -13.66
N LYS A 245 19.61 28.35 -13.50
CA LYS A 245 19.08 28.84 -12.22
C LYS A 245 17.82 28.09 -11.80
N SER A 246 16.85 27.94 -12.69
CA SER A 246 15.59 27.23 -12.43
C SER A 246 15.85 25.77 -12.08
N PHE A 247 16.77 25.11 -12.79
CA PHE A 247 17.22 23.77 -12.44
C PHE A 247 17.78 23.72 -11.01
N ASN A 248 18.73 24.61 -10.68
CA ASN A 248 19.37 24.62 -9.36
C ASN A 248 18.34 24.81 -8.24
N VAL A 249 17.43 25.78 -8.39
CA VAL A 249 16.38 26.07 -7.39
C VAL A 249 15.43 24.89 -7.23
N MET A 250 14.96 24.30 -8.33
CA MET A 250 14.04 23.16 -8.25
C MET A 250 14.72 21.92 -7.68
N PHE A 251 15.97 21.64 -8.05
CA PHE A 251 16.72 20.50 -7.51
C PHE A 251 16.96 20.67 -6.00
N ASP A 252 17.35 21.88 -5.56
CA ASP A 252 17.48 22.22 -4.14
C ASP A 252 16.16 21.99 -3.37
N GLU A 253 15.04 22.44 -3.94
CA GLU A 253 13.73 22.28 -3.32
C GLU A 253 13.27 20.83 -3.25
N ILE A 254 13.50 20.06 -4.32
CA ILE A 254 13.19 18.63 -4.37
C ILE A 254 14.03 17.88 -3.33
N HIS A 255 15.35 18.08 -3.29
CA HIS A 255 16.21 17.42 -2.31
C HIS A 255 15.81 17.79 -0.89
N ARG A 256 15.71 19.09 -0.57
CA ARG A 256 15.30 19.57 0.75
C ARG A 256 13.97 18.97 1.22
N THR A 257 13.01 18.85 0.31
CA THR A 257 11.67 18.34 0.65
C THR A 257 11.66 16.83 0.76
N GLN A 258 12.19 16.12 -0.24
CA GLN A 258 12.06 14.67 -0.36
C GLN A 258 13.06 13.88 0.50
N SER A 259 14.14 14.51 0.98
CA SER A 259 14.98 13.92 2.03
C SER A 259 14.25 13.79 3.37
N THR A 260 13.18 14.57 3.59
CA THR A 260 12.29 14.41 4.77
C THR A 260 11.23 13.32 4.60
N TRP A 261 11.05 12.80 3.38
CA TRP A 261 10.09 11.74 3.12
C TRP A 261 10.67 10.40 3.54
N VAL A 262 9.81 9.41 3.76
CA VAL A 262 10.21 8.10 4.27
C VAL A 262 9.72 7.04 3.31
N VAL A 263 10.63 6.20 2.80
CA VAL A 263 10.27 4.94 2.12
C VAL A 263 10.73 3.80 3.01
N SER A 264 9.77 3.04 3.55
CA SER A 264 10.09 2.01 4.56
C SER A 264 10.67 0.71 4.00
N ASP A 265 10.45 0.44 2.71
CA ASP A 265 10.99 -0.73 2.02
C ASP A 265 12.29 -0.35 1.30
N GLU A 266 13.43 -0.89 1.75
CA GLU A 266 14.75 -0.57 1.20
C GLU A 266 14.85 -0.88 -0.30
N GLN A 267 14.19 -1.96 -0.75
CA GLN A 267 14.18 -2.32 -2.16
C GLN A 267 13.41 -1.29 -2.99
N LEU A 268 12.20 -0.90 -2.56
CA LEU A 268 11.45 0.18 -3.21
C LEU A 268 12.21 1.50 -3.19
N GLN A 269 12.90 1.82 -2.09
CA GLN A 269 13.71 3.03 -1.97
C GLN A 269 14.83 3.04 -3.02
N SER A 270 15.57 1.93 -3.12
CA SER A 270 16.62 1.75 -4.14
C SER A 270 16.05 1.79 -5.55
N GLU A 271 14.93 1.11 -5.83
CA GLU A 271 14.24 1.13 -7.13
C GLU A 271 13.87 2.57 -7.55
N LEU A 272 13.36 3.38 -6.61
CA LEU A 272 13.02 4.78 -6.85
C LEU A 272 14.26 5.61 -7.18
N ARG A 273 15.32 5.53 -6.36
CA ARG A 273 16.57 6.29 -6.55
C ARG A 273 17.22 5.95 -7.88
N VAL A 274 17.38 4.67 -8.19
CA VAL A 274 17.93 4.20 -9.47
C VAL A 274 17.09 4.71 -10.64
N SER A 275 15.77 4.63 -10.53
CA SER A 275 14.89 5.09 -11.61
C SER A 275 15.01 6.59 -11.86
N ILE A 276 15.08 7.41 -10.81
CA ILE A 276 15.31 8.85 -10.92
C ILE A 276 16.69 9.14 -11.53
N SER A 277 17.75 8.55 -10.98
CA SER A 277 19.13 8.74 -11.45
C SER A 277 19.29 8.38 -12.92
N SER A 278 18.66 7.29 -13.35
CA SER A 278 18.70 6.82 -14.75
C SER A 278 18.13 7.80 -15.78
N VAL A 279 17.30 8.76 -15.33
CA VAL A 279 16.68 9.77 -16.20
C VAL A 279 17.35 11.13 -16.03
N VAL A 280 17.56 11.56 -14.77
CA VAL A 280 18.03 12.92 -14.46
C VAL A 280 19.52 13.08 -14.76
N VAL A 281 20.35 12.12 -14.38
CA VAL A 281 21.82 12.23 -14.52
C VAL A 281 22.23 12.28 -16.00
N PRO A 282 21.75 11.39 -16.90
CA PRO A 282 22.09 11.48 -18.32
C PRO A 282 21.60 12.78 -18.97
N ALA A 283 20.39 13.23 -18.63
CA ALA A 283 19.83 14.47 -19.16
C ALA A 283 20.68 15.68 -18.74
N TYR A 284 21.05 15.77 -17.46
CA TYR A 284 21.87 16.86 -16.95
C TYR A 284 23.28 16.83 -17.54
N ARG A 285 23.91 15.64 -17.58
CA ARG A 285 25.25 15.46 -18.16
C ARG A 285 25.31 15.92 -19.61
N SER A 286 24.32 15.53 -20.42
CA SER A 286 24.20 15.97 -21.82
C SER A 286 24.03 17.48 -21.93
N PHE A 287 23.14 18.07 -21.13
CA PHE A 287 22.90 19.51 -21.10
C PHE A 287 24.16 20.29 -20.70
N LEU A 288 24.84 19.83 -19.66
CA LEU A 288 26.07 20.45 -19.15
C LEU A 288 27.19 20.37 -20.18
N ALA A 289 27.43 19.19 -20.78
CA ALA A 289 28.47 19.01 -21.79
C ALA A 289 28.27 19.95 -22.99
N ARG A 290 27.02 20.13 -23.42
CA ARG A 290 26.67 20.98 -24.57
C ARG A 290 26.84 22.47 -24.29
N PHE A 291 26.48 22.94 -23.10
CA PHE A 291 26.32 24.37 -22.84
C PHE A 291 27.33 24.98 -21.88
N SER A 292 28.08 24.18 -21.10
CA SER A 292 29.07 24.67 -20.14
C SER A 292 30.12 25.58 -20.77
N GLN A 293 30.60 25.25 -21.97
CA GLN A 293 31.59 26.03 -22.73
C GLN A 293 31.09 27.42 -23.17
N THR A 294 29.77 27.67 -23.09
CA THR A 294 29.19 28.99 -23.44
C THR A 294 29.47 30.05 -22.35
N PHE A 295 29.76 29.60 -21.12
CA PHE A 295 30.13 30.47 -20.02
C PHE A 295 31.62 30.82 -20.07
N THR A 296 31.93 32.06 -19.73
CA THR A 296 33.32 32.48 -19.51
C THR A 296 33.85 31.79 -18.25
N PRO A 297 35.00 31.09 -18.32
CA PRO A 297 35.62 30.45 -17.16
C PRO A 297 35.75 31.41 -15.95
N GLY A 298 35.58 30.88 -14.74
CA GLY A 298 35.56 31.63 -13.48
C GLY A 298 34.13 32.00 -13.04
N ARG A 299 33.90 33.28 -12.73
CA ARG A 299 32.71 33.75 -11.99
C ARG A 299 31.35 33.39 -12.60
N GLN A 300 31.24 33.24 -13.93
CA GLN A 300 29.96 32.86 -14.55
C GLN A 300 29.71 31.35 -14.41
N THR A 301 30.70 30.51 -14.70
CA THR A 301 30.57 29.06 -14.57
C THR A 301 30.20 28.68 -13.14
N GLU A 302 30.92 29.21 -12.14
CA GLU A 302 30.64 28.96 -10.71
C GLU A 302 29.25 29.42 -10.26
N LYS A 303 28.70 30.47 -10.89
CA LYS A 303 27.39 31.01 -10.53
C LYS A 303 26.22 30.18 -11.06
N TYR A 304 26.38 29.54 -12.23
CA TYR A 304 25.28 28.87 -12.93
C TYR A 304 25.40 27.35 -12.90
N VAL A 305 26.62 26.81 -12.99
CA VAL A 305 26.90 25.37 -12.89
C VAL A 305 27.18 25.04 -11.42
N LYS A 306 26.11 24.80 -10.66
CA LYS A 306 26.18 24.48 -9.23
C LYS A 306 26.61 23.04 -8.96
N TYR A 307 26.28 22.12 -9.87
CA TYR A 307 26.44 20.68 -9.70
C TYR A 307 27.25 20.07 -10.83
N GLN A 308 28.06 19.07 -10.50
CA GLN A 308 28.49 18.05 -11.45
C GLN A 308 27.46 16.92 -11.52
N PRO A 309 27.43 16.12 -12.60
CA PRO A 309 26.54 14.97 -12.71
C PRO A 309 26.65 14.01 -11.52
N GLU A 310 27.86 13.83 -10.98
CA GLU A 310 28.16 12.97 -9.84
C GLU A 310 27.61 13.54 -8.51
N ASP A 311 27.52 14.87 -8.39
CA ASP A 311 26.87 15.52 -7.25
C ASP A 311 25.37 15.21 -7.25
N ILE A 312 24.72 15.31 -8.41
CA ILE A 312 23.29 15.01 -8.57
C ILE A 312 22.99 13.57 -8.16
N GLU A 313 23.81 12.62 -8.60
CA GLU A 313 23.68 11.22 -8.22
C GLU A 313 23.80 11.04 -6.70
N THR A 314 24.80 11.68 -6.07
CA THR A 314 24.97 11.65 -4.61
C THR A 314 23.75 12.20 -3.87
N TYR A 315 23.20 13.32 -4.33
CA TYR A 315 22.00 13.91 -3.71
C TYR A 315 20.74 13.05 -3.90
N ILE A 316 20.60 12.34 -5.04
CA ILE A 316 19.49 11.41 -5.25
C ILE A 316 19.60 10.22 -4.28
N GLU A 317 20.82 9.75 -3.99
CA GLU A 317 21.06 8.69 -3.00
C GLU A 317 20.71 9.07 -1.56
N GLU A 318 20.53 10.35 -1.25
CA GLU A 318 20.10 10.82 0.08
C GLU A 318 18.57 10.95 0.22
N LEU A 319 17.82 10.78 -0.87
CA LEU A 319 16.36 10.97 -0.87
C LEU A 319 15.65 9.86 -0.10
N PHE A 320 14.56 10.21 0.59
CA PHE A 320 13.66 9.28 1.28
C PHE A 320 14.20 8.61 2.56
N ASP A 321 15.30 9.09 3.12
CA ASP A 321 15.87 8.56 4.38
C ASP A 321 15.08 9.01 5.63
N GLY A 322 14.17 9.98 5.51
CA GLY A 322 13.43 10.55 6.64
C GLY A 322 14.26 11.44 7.56
N ASN A 323 15.53 11.68 7.23
CA ASN A 323 16.43 12.50 8.03
C ASN A 323 16.27 13.98 7.64
N ALA A 324 15.76 14.79 8.56
CA ALA A 324 15.62 16.24 8.35
C ALA A 324 16.97 17.01 8.32
N THR A 325 18.12 16.36 8.50
CA THR A 325 19.43 17.05 8.55
C THR A 325 20.57 16.18 8.06
N ALA A 326 21.04 16.46 6.84
CA ALA A 326 22.43 16.19 6.42
C ALA A 326 23.01 17.33 5.56
N THR A 327 22.47 18.55 5.61
CA THR A 327 23.17 19.75 5.11
C THR A 327 24.22 20.19 6.12
N GLY A 328 25.30 19.42 6.24
CA GLY A 328 26.34 19.73 7.23
C GLY A 328 27.63 18.91 7.20
N ARG A 329 27.78 17.91 6.32
CA ARG A 329 29.11 17.32 6.11
C ARG A 329 29.91 18.20 5.15
N ARG A 330 30.49 19.28 5.69
CA ARG A 330 31.74 19.83 5.14
C ARG A 330 32.73 18.66 5.11
N ARG A 331 33.12 18.23 3.91
CA ARG A 331 34.24 17.31 3.74
C ARG A 331 35.53 18.00 4.24
N PRO A 332 36.46 17.27 4.88
CA PRO A 332 37.77 17.79 5.26
C PRO A 332 38.60 18.20 4.06
#